data_AF-A0A2D3VWR3-F1
#
_entry.id   AF-A0A2D3VWR3-F1
#
_cell.length_a   1.000
_cell.length_b   1.000
_cell.length_c   1.000
_cell.angle_alpha   90.00
_cell.angle_beta   90.00
_cell.angle_gamma   90.00
#
_symmetry.space_group_name_H-M   'P 1'
#
loop_
_entity.id
_entity.type
_entity.pdbx_description
1 polymer ?
#
loop_
_entity_poly.entity_id
_entity_poly.type
_entity_poly.pdbx_seq_one_letter_code
_entity_poly.pdbx_strand_id
1 'polypeptide(L)'
;MANKSVWSDNRFWQRSATWVTGFASVLLIWLTFDTSAQISMGDDTDLKNGVTKRVPGPTVINYKITYEMDAKRGHEVPVIGEKEKFFGRDDYSEDEAGALLHLGKLGSQAKNCMDCHTLLGNGAYYAPDLTKSWLDPAWGPEGSMQSMTGKDTKEEAMAEFLQHPSQYPTHARMMPDLGITAAEAKGLVAFLKHMSSIDTNGFPRNFGKIQGAVHGK
;
A
#
# COMPACT_ATOMS: atom_id res chain seq x y z
N MET A 1 54.53 -22.06 -26.42
CA MET A 1 53.08 -21.86 -26.62
C MET A 1 52.73 -20.47 -26.11
N ALA A 2 52.15 -19.60 -26.93
CA ALA A 2 51.76 -18.26 -26.48
C ALA A 2 50.68 -18.37 -25.39
N ASN A 3 50.84 -17.67 -24.26
CA ASN A 3 49.81 -17.58 -23.24
C ASN A 3 48.56 -16.95 -23.85
N LYS A 4 47.51 -17.74 -24.04
CA LYS A 4 46.22 -17.21 -24.48
C LYS A 4 45.65 -16.37 -23.34
N SER A 5 45.37 -15.11 -23.63
CA SER A 5 44.69 -14.21 -22.71
C SER A 5 43.28 -14.75 -22.42
N VAL A 6 42.85 -14.71 -21.16
CA VAL A 6 41.46 -15.03 -20.78
C VAL A 6 40.44 -14.16 -21.53
N TRP A 7 40.83 -12.95 -21.92
CA TRP A 7 39.99 -12.04 -22.69
C TRP A 7 39.71 -12.52 -24.12
N SER A 8 40.55 -13.39 -24.69
CA SER A 8 40.34 -13.98 -26.02
C SER A 8 39.93 -15.46 -25.99
N ASP A 9 39.72 -16.05 -24.80
CA ASP A 9 39.28 -17.44 -24.66
C ASP A 9 37.75 -17.56 -24.65
N ASN A 10 37.19 -17.97 -25.78
CA ASN A 10 35.75 -18.19 -25.93
C ASN A 10 35.19 -19.23 -24.94
N ARG A 11 35.95 -20.31 -24.63
CA ARG A 11 35.48 -21.34 -23.69
C ARG A 11 35.43 -20.81 -22.26
N PHE A 12 36.38 -19.96 -21.88
CA PHE A 12 36.34 -19.28 -20.59
C PHE A 12 35.06 -18.45 -20.47
N TRP A 13 34.77 -17.56 -21.43
CA TRP A 13 33.58 -16.71 -21.38
C TRP A 13 32.27 -17.49 -21.45
N GLN A 14 32.19 -18.54 -22.27
CA GLN A 14 31.01 -19.40 -22.32
C GLN A 14 30.73 -20.06 -20.96
N ARG A 15 31.77 -20.59 -20.30
CA ARG A 15 31.65 -21.19 -18.96
C ARG A 15 31.29 -20.15 -17.91
N SER A 16 31.94 -18.99 -17.92
CA SER A 16 31.66 -17.89 -17.00
C SER A 16 30.22 -17.40 -17.14
N ALA A 17 29.73 -17.18 -18.36
CA ALA A 17 28.34 -16.82 -18.61
C ALA A 17 27.38 -17.90 -18.08
N THR A 18 27.67 -19.17 -18.35
CA THR A 18 26.84 -20.30 -17.85
C THR A 18 26.78 -20.32 -16.33
N TRP A 19 27.92 -20.15 -15.65
CA TRP A 19 27.98 -20.14 -14.18
C TRP A 19 27.30 -18.91 -13.56
N VAL A 20 27.56 -17.72 -14.09
CA VAL A 20 26.97 -16.48 -13.59
C VAL A 20 25.45 -16.52 -13.77
N THR A 21 24.96 -16.89 -14.95
CA THR A 21 23.53 -17.02 -15.21
C THR A 21 22.90 -18.13 -14.36
N GLY A 22 23.55 -19.29 -14.24
CA GLY A 22 23.06 -20.39 -13.42
C GLY A 22 22.93 -20.02 -11.94
N PHE A 23 23.99 -19.43 -11.35
CA PHE A 23 23.99 -19.00 -9.97
C PHE A 23 22.97 -17.86 -9.72
N ALA A 24 22.95 -16.85 -10.59
CA ALA A 24 21.97 -15.76 -10.49
C ALA A 24 20.53 -16.27 -10.57
N SER A 25 20.26 -17.29 -11.41
CA SER A 25 18.94 -17.91 -11.51
C SER A 25 18.54 -18.63 -10.22
N VAL A 26 19.47 -19.40 -9.63
CA VAL A 26 19.21 -20.07 -8.34
C VAL A 26 18.97 -19.06 -7.22
N LEU A 27 19.78 -17.99 -7.16
CA LEU A 27 19.59 -16.91 -6.20
C LEU A 27 18.22 -16.24 -6.37
N LEU A 28 17.84 -15.94 -7.61
CA LEU A 28 16.54 -15.34 -7.92
C LEU A 28 15.38 -16.24 -7.49
N ILE A 29 15.46 -17.55 -7.74
CA ILE A 29 14.44 -18.51 -7.30
C ILE A 29 14.33 -18.50 -5.77
N TRP A 30 15.46 -18.53 -5.06
CA TRP A 30 15.46 -18.52 -3.60
C TRP A 30 14.85 -17.22 -3.03
N LEU A 31 15.29 -16.06 -3.54
CA LEU A 31 14.74 -14.76 -3.14
C LEU A 31 13.26 -14.61 -3.48
N THR A 32 12.78 -15.28 -4.53
CA THR A 32 11.36 -15.29 -4.89
C THR A 32 10.53 -15.99 -3.82
N PHE A 33 10.96 -17.15 -3.31
CA PHE A 33 10.25 -17.84 -2.23
C PHE A 33 10.32 -17.08 -0.92
N ASP A 34 11.48 -16.53 -0.57
CA ASP A 34 11.64 -15.69 0.62
C ASP A 34 10.70 -14.47 0.57
N THR A 35 10.68 -13.75 -0.55
CA THR A 35 9.79 -12.61 -0.75
C THR A 35 8.33 -13.03 -0.70
N SER A 36 7.96 -14.14 -1.35
CA SER A 36 6.58 -14.64 -1.38
C SER A 36 6.05 -14.94 0.03
N ALA A 37 6.88 -15.51 0.90
CA ALA A 37 6.51 -15.75 2.30
C ALA A 37 6.40 -14.45 3.12
N GLN A 38 7.21 -13.44 2.81
CA GLN A 38 7.15 -12.14 3.50
C GLN A 38 5.95 -11.28 3.08
N ILE A 39 5.46 -11.43 1.84
CA ILE A 39 4.33 -10.66 1.30
C ILE A 39 3.01 -11.44 1.32
N SER A 40 2.99 -12.68 1.80
CA SER A 40 1.76 -13.44 1.94
C SER A 40 0.82 -12.73 2.90
N MET A 41 -0.42 -12.53 2.45
CA MET A 41 -1.47 -11.92 3.27
C MET A 41 -1.79 -12.83 4.47
N GLY A 42 -1.98 -12.22 5.64
CA GLY A 42 -2.51 -12.91 6.81
C GLY A 42 -3.99 -13.23 6.71
N ASP A 43 -4.53 -13.78 7.78
CA ASP A 43 -5.95 -14.11 7.94
C ASP A 43 -6.53 -13.43 9.20
N ASP A 44 -7.83 -13.64 9.45
CA ASP A 44 -8.51 -13.09 10.62
C ASP A 44 -8.02 -13.73 11.94
N THR A 45 -7.43 -14.92 11.88
CA THR A 45 -6.85 -15.61 13.05
C THR A 45 -5.57 -14.92 13.50
N ASP A 46 -4.72 -14.50 12.56
CA ASP A 46 -3.54 -13.69 12.84
C ASP A 46 -3.93 -12.41 13.60
N LEU A 47 -4.95 -11.69 13.11
CA LEU A 47 -5.41 -10.44 13.71
C LEU A 47 -5.97 -10.64 15.13
N LYS A 48 -6.81 -11.65 15.34
CA LYS A 48 -7.36 -11.99 16.67
C LYS A 48 -6.29 -12.38 17.68
N ASN A 49 -5.23 -13.02 17.23
CA ASN A 49 -4.11 -13.43 18.07
C ASN A 49 -3.08 -12.31 18.29
N GLY A 50 -3.32 -11.11 17.74
CA GLY A 50 -2.38 -9.99 17.82
C GLY A 50 -1.09 -10.22 17.02
N VAL A 51 -1.12 -11.11 16.03
CA VAL A 51 0.00 -11.40 15.14
C VAL A 51 -0.03 -10.43 13.96
N THR A 52 0.84 -9.43 14.00
CA THR A 52 0.96 -8.47 12.89
C THR A 52 1.92 -9.03 11.83
N LYS A 53 1.36 -9.73 10.83
CA LYS A 53 2.09 -10.02 9.58
C LYS A 53 2.35 -8.72 8.82
N ARG A 54 3.35 -8.73 7.90
CA ARG A 54 3.66 -7.56 7.09
C ARG A 54 2.49 -7.09 6.23
N VAL A 55 1.73 -8.04 5.70
CA VAL A 55 0.48 -7.79 4.99
C VAL A 55 -0.65 -8.37 5.85
N PRO A 56 -1.41 -7.53 6.57
CA PRO A 56 -2.51 -7.99 7.42
C PRO A 56 -3.62 -8.67 6.61
N GLY A 57 -4.44 -9.48 7.29
CA GLY A 57 -5.64 -10.06 6.70
C GLY A 57 -6.68 -9.00 6.28
N PRO A 58 -7.65 -9.36 5.45
CA PRO A 58 -8.57 -8.39 4.85
C PRO A 58 -9.49 -7.72 5.88
N THR A 59 -9.80 -8.41 6.98
CA THR A 59 -10.64 -7.89 8.07
C THR A 59 -10.01 -6.73 8.84
N VAL A 60 -8.74 -6.36 8.56
CA VAL A 60 -8.10 -5.16 9.11
C VAL A 60 -8.90 -3.87 8.83
N ILE A 61 -9.76 -3.85 7.81
CA ILE A 61 -10.66 -2.72 7.53
C ILE A 61 -11.67 -2.46 8.68
N ASN A 62 -11.94 -3.45 9.53
CA ASN A 62 -12.77 -3.34 10.73
C ASN A 62 -12.06 -2.67 11.90
N TYR A 63 -10.79 -2.31 11.76
CA TYR A 63 -9.95 -1.81 12.84
C TYR A 63 -9.39 -0.45 12.52
N LYS A 64 -9.12 0.31 13.58
CA LYS A 64 -8.37 1.56 13.51
C LYS A 64 -6.92 1.25 13.19
N ILE A 65 -6.34 1.97 12.24
CA ILE A 65 -4.94 1.83 11.83
C ILE A 65 -4.20 3.09 12.27
N THR A 66 -3.14 2.93 13.05
CA THR A 66 -2.23 4.01 13.45
C THR A 66 -0.79 3.64 13.14
N TYR A 67 0.12 4.59 13.27
CA TYR A 67 1.55 4.38 13.12
C TYR A 67 2.27 4.86 14.38
N GLU A 68 3.16 4.04 14.90
CA GLU A 68 3.93 4.35 16.11
C GLU A 68 5.42 4.10 15.86
N MET A 69 6.28 4.91 16.48
CA MET A 69 7.73 4.74 16.38
C MET A 69 8.17 3.48 17.12
N ASP A 70 8.74 2.53 16.39
CA ASP A 70 9.39 1.35 16.98
C ASP A 70 10.87 1.68 17.24
N ALA A 71 11.27 1.71 18.51
CA ALA A 71 12.65 2.02 18.91
C ALA A 71 13.68 0.97 18.45
N LYS A 72 13.26 -0.29 18.27
CA LYS A 72 14.11 -1.40 17.81
C LYS A 72 14.34 -1.33 16.31
N ARG A 73 13.32 -0.94 15.54
CA ARG A 73 13.37 -0.84 14.07
C ARG A 73 13.84 0.52 13.58
N GLY A 74 13.70 1.57 14.40
CA GLY A 74 14.15 2.92 14.09
C GLY A 74 13.23 3.69 13.14
N HIS A 75 12.00 3.21 12.94
CA HIS A 75 11.00 3.83 12.07
C HIS A 75 9.57 3.53 12.55
N GLU A 76 8.60 4.22 11.95
CA GLU A 76 7.18 4.06 12.27
C GLU A 76 6.64 2.73 11.72
N VAL A 77 5.91 1.99 12.55
CA VAL A 77 5.30 0.71 12.22
C VAL A 77 3.78 0.78 12.37
N PRO A 78 3.01 0.03 11.56
CA PRO A 78 1.56 0.00 11.72
C PRO A 78 1.18 -0.64 13.05
N VAL A 79 0.23 -0.02 13.74
CA VAL A 79 -0.44 -0.55 14.93
C VAL A 79 -1.92 -0.70 14.58
N ILE A 80 -2.43 -1.92 14.77
CA ILE A 80 -3.84 -2.26 14.57
C ILE A 80 -4.53 -2.11 15.92
N GLY A 81 -5.38 -1.09 16.02
CA GLY A 81 -6.04 -0.70 17.25
C GLY A 81 -7.39 -1.38 17.47
N GLU A 82 -8.30 -0.66 18.12
CA GLU A 82 -9.67 -1.09 18.38
C GLU A 82 -10.54 -1.17 17.11
N LYS A 83 -11.74 -1.75 17.25
CA LYS A 83 -12.71 -1.79 16.16
C LYS A 83 -13.13 -0.39 15.74
N GLU A 84 -13.21 -0.18 14.43
CA GLU A 84 -13.64 1.06 13.80
C GLU A 84 -14.66 0.73 12.71
N LYS A 85 -15.74 1.52 12.65
CA LYS A 85 -16.73 1.38 11.58
C LYS A 85 -16.11 1.75 10.23
N PHE A 86 -16.55 1.04 9.21
CA PHE A 86 -16.20 1.23 7.82
C PHE A 86 -17.48 1.14 6.98
N PHE A 87 -17.95 2.28 6.48
CA PHE A 87 -19.27 2.41 5.84
C PHE A 87 -20.39 1.88 6.76
N GLY A 88 -20.36 2.35 8.02
CA GLY A 88 -21.38 2.05 9.04
C GLY A 88 -21.25 0.69 9.74
N ARG A 89 -20.35 -0.20 9.30
CA ARG A 89 -20.17 -1.57 9.82
C ARG A 89 -18.74 -1.81 10.33
N ASP A 90 -18.56 -2.60 11.38
CA ASP A 90 -17.26 -3.01 11.95
C ASP A 90 -17.13 -4.55 12.05
N ASP A 91 -17.93 -5.26 11.26
CA ASP A 91 -18.17 -6.70 11.33
C ASP A 91 -18.00 -7.40 9.98
N TYR A 92 -17.28 -6.81 9.03
CA TYR A 92 -17.02 -7.46 7.74
C TYR A 92 -16.30 -8.78 7.97
N SER A 93 -16.90 -9.87 7.48
CA SER A 93 -16.27 -11.19 7.45
C SER A 93 -15.04 -11.19 6.54
N GLU A 94 -14.20 -12.23 6.67
CA GLU A 94 -13.00 -12.37 5.83
C GLU A 94 -13.33 -12.41 4.33
N ASP A 95 -14.42 -13.09 3.97
CA ASP A 95 -14.90 -13.17 2.58
C ASP A 95 -15.43 -11.81 2.08
N GLU A 96 -16.24 -11.11 2.88
CA GLU A 96 -16.76 -9.79 2.50
C GLU A 96 -15.65 -8.75 2.36
N ALA A 97 -14.74 -8.70 3.34
CA ALA A 97 -13.60 -7.81 3.30
C ALA A 97 -12.67 -8.16 2.13
N GLY A 98 -12.38 -9.45 1.93
CA GLY A 98 -11.59 -9.94 0.81
C GLY A 98 -12.17 -9.57 -0.55
N ALA A 99 -13.49 -9.68 -0.71
CA ALA A 99 -14.19 -9.26 -1.93
C ALA A 99 -14.09 -7.74 -2.16
N LEU A 100 -14.21 -6.92 -1.12
CA LEU A 100 -14.03 -5.47 -1.22
C LEU A 100 -12.61 -5.09 -1.61
N LEU A 101 -11.60 -5.71 -0.98
CA LEU A 101 -10.20 -5.48 -1.31
C LEU A 101 -9.88 -5.93 -2.75
N HIS A 102 -10.45 -7.06 -3.18
CA HIS A 102 -10.30 -7.55 -4.55
C HIS A 102 -10.89 -6.55 -5.55
N LEU A 103 -12.12 -6.07 -5.30
CA LEU A 103 -12.77 -5.08 -6.15
C LEU A 103 -11.97 -3.76 -6.20
N GLY A 104 -11.48 -3.28 -5.06
CA GLY A 104 -10.66 -2.07 -4.99
C GLY A 104 -9.34 -2.20 -5.72
N LYS A 105 -8.63 -3.33 -5.53
CA LYS A 105 -7.38 -3.61 -6.24
C LYS A 105 -7.62 -3.67 -7.75
N LEU A 106 -8.65 -4.41 -8.19
CA LEU A 106 -9.01 -4.48 -9.61
C LEU A 106 -9.40 -3.10 -10.16
N GLY A 107 -10.18 -2.32 -9.41
CA GLY A 107 -10.56 -0.95 -9.77
C GLY A 107 -9.35 -0.05 -9.94
N SER A 108 -8.39 -0.08 -9.01
CA SER A 108 -7.17 0.74 -9.10
C SER A 108 -6.32 0.40 -10.34
N GLN A 109 -6.32 -0.87 -10.75
CA GLN A 109 -5.64 -1.34 -11.95
C GLN A 109 -6.42 -0.96 -13.23
N ALA A 110 -7.73 -1.20 -13.25
CA ALA A 110 -8.59 -0.92 -14.40
C ALA A 110 -8.69 0.57 -14.72
N LYS A 111 -8.66 1.42 -13.69
CA LYS A 111 -8.65 2.89 -13.81
C LYS A 111 -7.23 3.46 -13.88
N ASN A 112 -6.21 2.59 -13.93
CA ASN A 112 -4.80 2.93 -14.09
C ASN A 112 -4.28 3.98 -13.07
N CYS A 113 -4.66 3.84 -11.79
CA CYS A 113 -4.28 4.81 -10.75
C CYS A 113 -2.76 5.00 -10.64
N MET A 114 -1.97 3.96 -10.95
CA MET A 114 -0.50 4.02 -10.95
C MET A 114 0.11 4.90 -12.04
N ASP A 115 -0.66 5.33 -13.04
CA ASP A 115 -0.19 6.26 -14.09
C ASP A 115 -0.19 7.72 -13.61
N CYS A 116 -0.84 7.98 -12.47
CA CYS A 116 -0.78 9.26 -11.78
C CYS A 116 -0.06 9.15 -10.43
N HIS A 117 -0.30 8.09 -9.69
CA HIS A 117 0.15 7.90 -8.32
C HIS A 117 1.22 6.82 -8.21
N THR A 118 1.94 6.81 -7.09
CA THR A 118 2.64 5.61 -6.64
C THR A 118 1.81 4.80 -5.64
N LEU A 119 1.95 3.48 -5.72
CA LEU A 119 1.48 2.49 -4.75
C LEU A 119 2.69 1.70 -4.25
N LEU A 120 2.92 1.68 -2.94
CA LEU A 120 4.13 1.12 -2.34
C LEU A 120 5.41 1.69 -2.99
N GLY A 121 5.39 2.97 -3.37
CA GLY A 121 6.49 3.66 -4.06
C GLY A 121 6.65 3.35 -5.55
N ASN A 122 5.78 2.51 -6.13
CA ASN A 122 5.81 2.15 -7.56
C ASN A 122 4.68 2.83 -8.33
N GLY A 123 5.01 3.51 -9.43
CA GLY A 123 4.03 4.21 -10.28
C GLY A 123 4.57 5.56 -10.77
N ALA A 124 3.66 6.46 -11.11
CA ALA A 124 3.99 7.80 -11.57
C ALA A 124 4.02 8.83 -10.42
N TYR A 125 4.64 9.98 -10.70
CA TYR A 125 4.84 11.08 -9.73
C TYR A 125 4.02 12.33 -10.06
N TYR A 126 2.95 12.17 -10.85
CA TYR A 126 2.02 13.26 -11.11
C TYR A 126 1.22 13.59 -9.84
N ALA A 127 0.85 12.61 -9.04
CA ALA A 127 0.08 12.78 -7.82
C ALA A 127 0.77 12.09 -6.63
N PRO A 128 0.37 12.41 -5.37
CA PRO A 128 0.98 11.83 -4.17
C PRO A 128 0.85 10.30 -4.10
N ASP A 129 1.74 9.67 -3.33
CA ASP A 129 1.71 8.24 -3.05
C ASP A 129 0.46 7.84 -2.26
N LEU A 130 -0.25 6.80 -2.69
CA LEU A 130 -1.50 6.37 -2.05
C LEU A 130 -1.31 5.27 -1.00
N THR A 131 -0.08 4.83 -0.72
CA THR A 131 0.20 3.72 0.21
C THR A 131 -0.41 3.94 1.59
N LYS A 132 -0.44 5.21 2.02
CA LYS A 132 -0.94 5.62 3.33
C LYS A 132 -2.06 6.66 3.23
N SER A 133 -2.75 6.74 2.09
CA SER A 133 -3.76 7.78 1.84
C SER A 133 -4.94 7.77 2.82
N TRP A 134 -5.31 6.59 3.36
CA TRP A 134 -6.33 6.48 4.41
C TRP A 134 -5.97 7.27 5.68
N LEU A 135 -4.67 7.40 5.95
CA LEU A 135 -4.15 8.06 7.15
C LEU A 135 -3.88 9.56 6.94
N ASP A 136 -4.12 10.09 5.74
CA ASP A 136 -3.94 11.52 5.47
C ASP A 136 -4.88 12.36 6.38
N PRO A 137 -4.34 13.33 7.14
CA PRO A 137 -5.14 14.20 8.01
C PRO A 137 -6.25 14.96 7.29
N ALA A 138 -6.12 15.19 5.97
CA ALA A 138 -7.14 15.85 5.16
C ALA A 138 -8.50 15.12 5.21
N TRP A 139 -8.51 13.81 5.43
CA TRP A 139 -9.74 13.02 5.60
C TRP A 139 -10.21 12.88 7.05
N GLY A 140 -9.40 13.33 8.02
CA GLY A 140 -9.71 13.25 9.44
C GLY A 140 -10.73 14.31 9.89
N PRO A 141 -11.13 14.29 11.18
CA PRO A 141 -12.08 15.25 11.75
C PRO A 141 -11.63 16.72 11.65
N GLU A 142 -10.31 16.95 11.67
CA GLU A 142 -9.70 18.29 11.52
C GLU A 142 -9.37 18.62 10.05
N GLY A 143 -9.64 17.70 9.13
CA GLY A 143 -9.38 17.83 7.71
C GLY A 143 -10.50 18.54 6.95
N SER A 144 -10.20 19.02 5.75
CA SER A 144 -11.17 19.71 4.90
C SER A 144 -12.04 18.78 4.05
N MET A 145 -11.64 17.52 3.84
CA MET A 145 -12.29 16.69 2.82
C MET A 145 -13.72 16.27 3.19
N GLN A 146 -14.00 16.04 4.48
CA GLN A 146 -15.36 15.71 4.94
C GLN A 146 -16.33 16.88 4.68
N SER A 147 -15.94 18.10 5.04
CA SER A 147 -16.75 19.29 4.79
C SER A 147 -16.86 19.64 3.31
N MET A 148 -15.79 19.47 2.53
CA MET A 148 -15.81 19.69 1.07
C MET A 148 -16.76 18.73 0.36
N THR A 149 -16.78 17.46 0.76
CA THR A 149 -17.63 16.42 0.15
C THR A 149 -19.03 16.36 0.75
N GLY A 150 -19.28 17.06 1.85
CA GLY A 150 -20.55 17.02 2.58
C GLY A 150 -20.84 15.65 3.21
N LYS A 151 -19.79 14.90 3.58
CA LYS A 151 -19.91 13.58 4.22
C LYS A 151 -19.40 13.64 5.65
N ASP A 152 -20.00 12.82 6.52
CA ASP A 152 -19.69 12.80 7.96
C ASP A 152 -18.58 11.82 8.32
N THR A 153 -18.21 10.92 7.39
CA THR A 153 -17.19 9.90 7.63
C THR A 153 -16.05 9.99 6.62
N LYS A 154 -14.87 9.55 7.05
CA LYS A 154 -13.66 9.51 6.24
C LYS A 154 -13.87 8.67 4.97
N GLU A 155 -14.45 7.49 5.14
CA GLU A 155 -14.64 6.55 4.04
C GLU A 155 -15.65 7.04 3.00
N GLU A 156 -16.72 7.70 3.41
CA GLU A 156 -17.70 8.28 2.50
C GLU A 156 -17.14 9.50 1.78
N ALA A 157 -16.37 10.34 2.48
CA ALA A 157 -15.68 11.47 1.87
C ALA A 157 -14.69 11.02 0.78
N MET A 158 -13.88 9.98 1.06
CA MET A 158 -12.98 9.40 0.06
C MET A 158 -13.76 8.83 -1.13
N ALA A 159 -14.85 8.10 -0.89
CA ALA A 159 -15.66 7.52 -1.95
C ALA A 159 -16.37 8.59 -2.80
N GLU A 160 -16.84 9.67 -2.20
CA GLU A 160 -17.43 10.81 -2.90
C GLU A 160 -16.40 11.52 -3.79
N PHE A 161 -15.19 11.78 -3.25
CA PHE A 161 -14.09 12.37 -4.01
C PHE A 161 -13.71 11.52 -5.22
N LEU A 162 -13.63 10.19 -5.07
CA LEU A 162 -13.30 9.28 -6.17
C LEU A 162 -14.36 9.26 -7.27
N GLN A 163 -15.63 9.43 -6.92
CA GLN A 163 -16.74 9.46 -7.89
C GLN A 163 -16.84 10.83 -8.60
N HIS A 164 -16.47 11.91 -7.92
CA HIS A 164 -16.66 13.28 -8.40
C HIS A 164 -15.40 14.15 -8.25
N PRO A 165 -14.23 13.73 -8.77
CA PRO A 165 -12.95 14.40 -8.48
C PRO A 165 -12.90 15.85 -9.00
N SER A 166 -13.61 16.15 -10.10
CA SER A 166 -13.65 17.49 -10.69
C SER A 166 -14.39 18.53 -9.82
N GLN A 167 -15.22 18.09 -8.87
CA GLN A 167 -15.97 18.98 -7.97
C GLN A 167 -15.12 19.48 -6.80
N TYR A 168 -13.95 18.86 -6.56
CA TYR A 168 -13.12 19.12 -5.39
C TYR A 168 -11.68 19.51 -5.79
N PRO A 169 -11.48 20.69 -6.40
CA PRO A 169 -10.15 21.14 -6.81
C PRO A 169 -9.29 21.50 -5.59
N THR A 170 -8.52 20.53 -5.10
CA THR A 170 -7.61 20.69 -3.96
C THR A 170 -6.23 21.17 -4.37
N HIS A 171 -5.81 20.90 -5.62
CA HIS A 171 -4.47 21.19 -6.11
C HIS A 171 -4.47 21.62 -7.59
N ALA A 172 -3.34 22.19 -8.04
CA ALA A 172 -3.12 22.51 -9.45
C ALA A 172 -3.14 21.28 -10.36
N ARG A 173 -2.87 20.10 -9.79
CA ARG A 173 -2.97 18.80 -10.46
C ARG A 173 -4.30 18.17 -10.08
N MET A 174 -5.12 17.87 -11.08
CA MET A 174 -6.48 17.39 -10.90
C MET A 174 -6.57 15.91 -11.27
N MET A 175 -7.27 15.14 -10.45
CA MET A 175 -7.66 13.78 -10.82
C MET A 175 -8.74 13.87 -11.92
N PRO A 176 -8.57 13.20 -13.07
CA PRO A 176 -9.61 13.15 -14.09
C PRO A 176 -10.82 12.34 -13.60
N ASP A 177 -11.99 12.59 -14.18
CA ASP A 177 -13.14 11.71 -13.98
C ASP A 177 -12.91 10.39 -14.72
N LEU A 178 -12.78 9.31 -13.95
CA LEU A 178 -12.51 7.96 -14.45
C LEU A 178 -13.78 7.10 -14.51
N GLY A 179 -14.96 7.69 -14.26
CA GLY A 179 -16.23 6.97 -14.19
C GLY A 179 -16.20 5.87 -13.13
N ILE A 180 -15.68 6.18 -11.95
CA ILE A 180 -15.66 5.26 -10.80
C ILE A 180 -17.08 5.17 -10.26
N THR A 181 -17.62 3.95 -10.18
CA THR A 181 -18.95 3.70 -9.62
C THR A 181 -18.91 3.69 -8.08
N ALA A 182 -20.07 3.82 -7.42
CA ALA A 182 -20.17 3.74 -5.96
C ALA A 182 -19.61 2.43 -5.38
N ALA A 183 -19.82 1.30 -6.07
CA ALA A 183 -19.29 0.00 -5.64
C ALA A 183 -17.76 -0.07 -5.76
N GLU A 184 -17.21 0.40 -6.90
CA GLU A 184 -15.76 0.51 -7.09
C GLU A 184 -15.14 1.48 -6.10
N ALA A 185 -15.78 2.62 -5.82
CA ALA A 185 -15.32 3.59 -4.84
C ALA A 185 -15.22 2.98 -3.44
N LYS A 186 -16.26 2.27 -2.98
CA LYS A 186 -16.22 1.54 -1.71
C LYS A 186 -15.08 0.51 -1.66
N GLY A 187 -14.91 -0.25 -2.74
CA GLY A 187 -13.80 -1.20 -2.87
C GLY A 187 -12.43 -0.53 -2.83
N LEU A 188 -12.26 0.57 -3.58
CA LEU A 188 -11.04 1.36 -3.64
C LEU A 188 -10.67 1.90 -2.26
N VAL A 189 -11.62 2.49 -1.54
CA VAL A 189 -11.38 2.98 -0.18
C VAL A 189 -11.00 1.82 0.76
N ALA A 190 -11.64 0.66 0.65
CA ALA A 190 -11.27 -0.53 1.43
C ALA A 190 -9.83 -0.97 1.14
N PHE A 191 -9.47 -1.01 -0.15
CA PHE A 191 -8.12 -1.30 -0.62
C PHE A 191 -7.09 -0.29 -0.11
N LEU A 192 -7.39 1.01 -0.15
CA LEU A 192 -6.52 2.07 0.37
C LEU A 192 -6.36 1.99 1.90
N LYS A 193 -7.43 1.65 2.63
CA LYS A 193 -7.38 1.37 4.07
C LYS A 193 -6.49 0.17 4.36
N HIS A 194 -6.64 -0.93 3.63
CA HIS A 194 -5.79 -2.12 3.78
C HIS A 194 -4.32 -1.85 3.42
N MET A 195 -4.02 -1.17 2.30
CA MET A 195 -2.65 -0.78 1.99
C MET A 195 -2.02 0.06 3.10
N SER A 196 -2.84 0.88 3.74
CA SER A 196 -2.37 1.72 4.84
C SER A 196 -1.95 0.92 6.07
N SER A 197 -2.44 -0.30 6.27
CA SER A 197 -1.98 -1.19 7.36
C SER A 197 -0.77 -2.04 7.02
N ILE A 198 -0.33 -2.08 5.76
CA ILE A 198 0.85 -2.86 5.35
C ILE A 198 2.11 -2.28 6.00
N ASP A 199 2.91 -3.16 6.60
CA ASP A 199 4.25 -2.84 7.09
C ASP A 199 5.23 -2.77 5.92
N THR A 200 5.50 -1.54 5.52
CA THR A 200 6.34 -1.14 4.40
C THR A 200 7.79 -0.86 4.82
N ASN A 201 8.21 -1.28 6.02
CA ASN A 201 9.52 -1.00 6.59
C ASN A 201 9.86 0.51 6.62
N GLY A 202 8.90 1.34 7.03
CA GLY A 202 9.09 2.78 7.22
C GLY A 202 8.88 3.62 5.95
N PHE A 203 8.27 3.07 4.89
CA PHE A 203 7.85 3.82 3.71
C PHE A 203 6.36 4.25 3.78
N PRO A 204 5.97 5.44 3.32
CA PRO A 204 6.82 6.57 2.96
C PRO A 204 7.58 7.08 4.18
N ARG A 205 8.81 7.56 3.98
CA ARG A 205 9.61 8.07 5.09
C ARG A 205 8.99 9.35 5.63
N ASN A 206 8.96 9.51 6.95
CA ASN A 206 8.41 10.68 7.64
C ASN A 206 6.90 10.90 7.37
N PHE A 207 6.16 9.82 7.09
CA PHE A 207 4.72 9.90 6.86
C PHE A 207 3.97 10.41 8.11
N GLY A 208 4.42 10.04 9.32
CA GLY A 208 3.87 10.54 10.57
C GLY A 208 4.74 11.60 11.23
N LYS A 209 4.79 12.82 10.67
CA LYS A 209 4.92 14.01 11.52
C LYS A 209 3.64 14.21 12.35
N ILE A 210 3.27 13.18 13.09
CA ILE A 210 2.34 13.22 14.21
C ILE A 210 3.11 13.95 15.31
N GLN A 211 2.46 14.95 15.92
CA GLN A 211 3.04 15.81 16.93
C GLN A 211 3.69 14.94 18.04
N GLY A 212 5.04 14.99 18.17
CA GLY A 212 5.79 14.23 19.19
C GLY A 212 6.88 13.26 18.71
N ALA A 213 7.07 13.05 17.40
CA ALA A 213 8.17 12.21 16.92
C ALA A 213 9.56 12.89 17.06
N VAL A 214 10.56 12.13 17.52
CA VAL A 214 11.92 12.56 17.93
C VAL A 214 12.72 13.31 16.84
N HIS A 215 12.27 13.29 15.58
CA HIS A 215 12.91 13.98 14.45
C HIS A 215 11.95 14.85 13.62
N GLY A 216 10.79 15.22 14.16
CA GLY A 216 9.94 16.24 13.57
C GLY A 216 10.61 17.62 13.67
N LYS A 217 11.34 18.03 12.63
CA LYS A 217 11.44 19.45 12.28
C LYS A 217 10.26 19.84 11.42
#